data_AF-A0A7Y8GN48-F1
#
_entry.id   AF-A0A7Y8GN48-F1
#
_cell.length_a   1.000
_cell.length_b   1.000
_cell.length_c   1.000
_cell.angle_alpha   90.00
_cell.angle_beta   90.00
_cell.angle_gamma   90.00
#
_symmetry.space_group_name_H-M   'P 1'
#
loop_
_entity.id
_entity.type
_entity.pdbx_description
1 polymer ?
#
loop_
_entity_poly.entity_id
_entity_poly.type
_entity_poly.pdbx_seq_one_letter_code
_entity_poly.pdbx_strand_id
1 'polypeptide(L)'
;MSRGIKMRKAVGTHGTLHRVGDLQKRHDAQQTLPTLLCDGCNVPVRFVPEHSRPGVDRAPPLLVPAYIALQKGTEHLPGCRYNAPGHLQALLASGADPEFLSAVDDGRHELRLLVLQQALKRGSAGPTAVTAADPRIEGCLRALADLLTLRAMDESDALLAAHLTLRLGKKKVDWANFFYALDRYDEAWERLGASSSELPMALLGTVRSHRSPQPADPHGVTYLNCAPKYQQTGVVDRRDFFEVSVGHADAAWLRSYPLGAEIVMFGLWRQGRSSTASRPHPTDPRRTITSVTHKLALRPSFRRQLTLVE
;
A
#
# COMPACT_ATOMS: atom_id res chain seq x y z
N MET A 1 8.30 -19.33 -10.99
CA MET A 1 7.41 -18.68 -11.98
C MET A 1 6.66 -17.59 -11.25
N SER A 2 6.93 -16.32 -11.53
CA SER A 2 6.22 -15.19 -10.89
C SER A 2 4.74 -15.33 -11.19
N ARG A 3 3.92 -15.34 -10.15
CA ARG A 3 2.48 -15.16 -10.30
C ARG A 3 2.27 -13.73 -10.84
N GLY A 4 1.35 -13.55 -11.78
CA GLY A 4 1.28 -12.36 -12.63
C GLY A 4 1.05 -11.04 -11.89
N ILE A 5 1.08 -9.93 -12.62
CA ILE A 5 0.70 -8.62 -12.07
C ILE A 5 -0.83 -8.51 -11.91
N LYS A 6 -1.25 -8.00 -10.77
CA LYS A 6 -2.63 -7.58 -10.51
C LYS A 6 -2.90 -6.24 -11.18
N MET A 7 -3.90 -6.23 -12.04
CA MET A 7 -4.38 -5.05 -12.75
C MET A 7 -5.67 -4.53 -12.08
N ARG A 8 -5.86 -3.21 -12.11
CA ARG A 8 -7.07 -2.53 -11.56
C ARG A 8 -8.08 -2.13 -12.63
N LYS A 9 -7.67 -2.15 -13.89
CA LYS A 9 -8.46 -1.80 -15.06
C LYS A 9 -8.05 -2.64 -16.27
N ALA A 10 -8.97 -2.80 -17.20
CA ALA A 10 -8.79 -3.46 -18.49
C ALA A 10 -9.71 -2.83 -19.53
N VAL A 11 -9.49 -3.09 -20.81
CA VAL A 11 -10.36 -2.65 -21.90
C VAL A 11 -11.15 -3.83 -22.46
N GLY A 12 -12.40 -3.59 -22.82
CA GLY A 12 -13.22 -4.54 -23.57
C GLY A 12 -12.84 -4.58 -25.05
N THR A 13 -13.38 -5.53 -25.79
CA THR A 13 -13.19 -5.66 -27.26
C THR A 13 -13.62 -4.42 -28.05
N HIS A 14 -14.51 -3.60 -27.50
CA HIS A 14 -14.97 -2.34 -28.09
C HIS A 14 -14.25 -1.09 -27.54
N GLY A 15 -13.13 -1.26 -26.81
CA GLY A 15 -12.37 -0.15 -26.23
C GLY A 15 -12.96 0.44 -24.94
N THR A 16 -14.06 -0.11 -24.42
CA THR A 16 -14.66 0.32 -23.15
C THR A 16 -13.74 0.01 -21.97
N LEU A 17 -13.45 1.00 -21.14
CA LEU A 17 -12.66 0.79 -19.92
C LEU A 17 -13.51 0.13 -18.82
N HIS A 18 -13.03 -0.98 -18.27
CA HIS A 18 -13.63 -1.70 -17.16
C HIS A 18 -12.73 -1.61 -15.92
N ARG A 19 -13.28 -1.14 -14.80
CA ARG A 19 -12.61 -1.12 -13.51
C ARG A 19 -13.02 -2.35 -12.68
N VAL A 20 -12.13 -2.82 -11.81
CA VAL A 20 -12.37 -3.96 -10.91
C VAL A 20 -13.68 -3.83 -10.13
N GLY A 21 -14.00 -2.65 -9.60
CA GLY A 21 -15.23 -2.44 -8.83
C GLY A 21 -16.51 -2.65 -9.66
N ASP A 22 -16.50 -2.27 -10.94
CA ASP A 22 -17.66 -2.46 -11.82
C ASP A 22 -17.79 -3.94 -12.23
N LEU A 23 -16.66 -4.61 -12.43
CA LEU A 23 -16.62 -6.06 -12.70
C LEU A 23 -17.11 -6.87 -11.50
N GLN A 24 -16.74 -6.47 -10.27
CA GLN A 24 -17.24 -7.10 -9.05
C GLN A 24 -18.75 -6.95 -8.92
N LYS A 25 -19.30 -5.74 -9.12
CA LYS A 25 -20.76 -5.53 -9.10
C LYS A 25 -21.50 -6.40 -10.12
N ARG A 26 -20.96 -6.54 -11.33
CA ARG A 26 -21.53 -7.41 -12.38
C ARG A 26 -21.48 -8.88 -11.97
N HIS A 27 -20.35 -9.32 -11.42
CA HIS A 27 -20.18 -10.68 -10.92
C HIS A 27 -21.18 -10.99 -9.80
N ASP A 28 -21.34 -10.08 -8.82
CA ASP A 28 -22.29 -10.23 -7.71
C ASP A 28 -23.74 -10.27 -8.19
N ALA A 29 -24.05 -9.53 -9.25
CA ALA A 29 -25.35 -9.55 -9.92
C ALA A 29 -25.52 -10.74 -10.90
N GLN A 30 -24.57 -11.68 -10.95
CA GLN A 30 -24.55 -12.83 -11.87
C GLN A 30 -24.69 -12.45 -13.35
N GLN A 31 -24.20 -11.27 -13.72
CA GLN A 31 -24.20 -10.79 -15.09
C GLN A 31 -23.01 -11.34 -15.87
N THR A 32 -23.19 -11.52 -17.18
CA THR A 32 -22.09 -11.91 -18.08
C THR A 32 -20.98 -10.86 -18.06
N LEU A 33 -19.76 -11.31 -17.78
CA LEU A 33 -18.57 -10.45 -17.81
C LEU A 33 -18.09 -10.29 -19.26
N PRO A 34 -17.65 -9.09 -19.65
CA PRO A 34 -17.09 -8.85 -20.98
C PRO A 34 -15.75 -9.57 -21.13
N THR A 35 -15.35 -9.83 -22.39
CA THR A 35 -13.96 -10.18 -22.70
C THR A 35 -13.06 -9.01 -22.34
N LEU A 36 -12.00 -9.28 -21.57
CA LEU A 36 -11.09 -8.26 -21.09
C LEU A 36 -9.72 -8.39 -21.75
N LEU A 37 -9.17 -7.27 -22.16
CA LEU A 37 -7.83 -7.12 -22.72
C LEU A 37 -7.02 -6.14 -21.87
N CYS A 38 -5.72 -6.36 -21.80
CA CYS A 38 -4.80 -5.46 -21.14
C CYS A 38 -4.83 -4.07 -21.81
N ASP A 39 -5.03 -3.01 -21.04
CA ASP A 39 -5.11 -1.63 -21.57
C ASP A 39 -3.75 -1.02 -21.94
N GLY A 40 -2.67 -1.78 -21.85
CA GLY A 40 -1.33 -1.39 -22.32
C GLY A 40 -0.77 -2.23 -23.47
N CYS A 41 -1.26 -3.45 -23.70
CA CYS A 41 -0.74 -4.31 -24.78
C CYS A 41 -1.78 -5.25 -25.43
N ASN A 42 -3.06 -5.10 -25.09
CA ASN A 42 -4.19 -5.85 -25.63
C ASN A 42 -4.14 -7.38 -25.47
N VAL A 43 -3.22 -7.92 -24.66
CA VAL A 43 -3.22 -9.36 -24.34
C VAL A 43 -4.45 -9.74 -23.51
N PRO A 44 -5.00 -10.96 -23.65
CA PRO A 44 -6.16 -11.40 -22.88
C PRO A 44 -5.91 -11.41 -21.36
N VAL A 45 -6.87 -10.87 -20.61
CA VAL A 45 -6.85 -10.87 -19.14
C VAL A 45 -8.18 -11.39 -18.61
N ARG A 46 -8.21 -11.79 -17.35
CA ARG A 46 -9.38 -12.35 -16.67
C ARG A 46 -9.69 -11.58 -15.39
N PHE A 47 -10.98 -11.43 -15.10
CA PHE A 47 -11.41 -10.94 -13.80
C PHE A 47 -11.27 -12.04 -12.75
N VAL A 48 -10.75 -11.68 -11.59
CA VAL A 48 -10.69 -12.52 -10.40
C VAL A 48 -11.59 -11.87 -9.35
N PRO A 49 -12.74 -12.46 -9.01
CA PRO A 49 -13.63 -11.89 -8.02
C PRO A 49 -12.97 -11.92 -6.63
N GLU A 50 -13.48 -11.05 -5.76
CA GLU A 50 -13.15 -11.09 -4.34
C GLU A 50 -13.43 -12.49 -3.77
N HIS A 51 -12.49 -13.03 -3.01
CA HIS A 51 -12.62 -14.35 -2.43
C HIS A 51 -11.85 -14.46 -1.12
N SER A 52 -12.30 -15.36 -0.24
CA SER A 52 -11.55 -15.69 0.97
C SER A 52 -10.54 -16.80 0.70
N ARG A 53 -9.28 -16.56 1.05
CA ARG A 53 -8.25 -17.58 1.08
C ARG A 53 -8.19 -18.19 2.49
N PRO A 54 -8.06 -19.52 2.63
CA PRO A 54 -7.82 -20.13 3.94
C PRO A 54 -6.59 -19.52 4.59
N GLY A 55 -6.69 -19.16 5.88
CA GLY A 55 -5.51 -18.75 6.64
C GLY A 55 -4.53 -19.91 6.79
N VAL A 56 -3.24 -19.59 6.92
CA VAL A 56 -2.20 -20.57 7.26
C VAL A 56 -2.10 -20.62 8.80
N ASP A 57 -1.91 -21.80 9.38
CA ASP A 57 -1.64 -21.99 10.82
C ASP A 57 -2.63 -21.30 11.78
N ARG A 58 -3.91 -21.66 11.69
CA ARG A 58 -5.01 -21.11 12.53
C ARG A 58 -5.26 -19.61 12.36
N ALA A 59 -4.62 -18.94 11.40
CA ALA A 59 -4.98 -17.58 11.03
C ALA A 59 -6.42 -17.53 10.45
N PRO A 60 -7.16 -16.45 10.70
CA PRO A 60 -8.47 -16.26 10.08
C PRO A 60 -8.36 -16.21 8.54
N PRO A 61 -9.45 -16.55 7.81
CA PRO A 61 -9.46 -16.45 6.35
C PRO A 61 -9.08 -15.04 5.89
N LEU A 62 -8.18 -14.96 4.92
CA LEU A 62 -7.74 -13.71 4.32
C LEU A 62 -8.72 -13.33 3.21
N LEU A 63 -9.38 -12.19 3.34
CA LEU A 63 -10.15 -11.63 2.24
C LEU A 63 -9.18 -11.09 1.18
N VAL A 64 -9.19 -11.68 -0.01
CA VAL A 64 -8.43 -11.23 -1.17
C VAL A 64 -9.34 -10.34 -1.99
N PRO A 65 -9.05 -9.03 -2.11
CA PRO A 65 -9.85 -8.13 -2.93
C PRO A 65 -9.88 -8.58 -4.39
N ALA A 66 -10.96 -8.25 -5.09
CA ALA A 66 -11.06 -8.50 -6.53
C ALA A 66 -9.92 -7.81 -7.30
N TYR A 67 -9.51 -8.40 -8.41
CA TYR A 67 -8.48 -7.86 -9.30
C TYR A 67 -8.60 -8.44 -10.71
N ILE A 68 -7.84 -7.89 -11.66
CA ILE A 68 -7.71 -8.45 -13.01
C ILE A 68 -6.34 -9.10 -13.12
N ALA A 69 -6.30 -10.33 -13.62
CA ALA A 69 -5.08 -11.11 -13.77
C ALA A 69 -4.85 -11.42 -15.25
N LEU A 70 -3.59 -11.65 -15.61
CA LEU A 70 -3.26 -12.19 -16.91
C LEU A 70 -3.92 -13.58 -17.13
N GLN A 71 -4.33 -13.85 -18.36
CA GLN A 71 -4.87 -15.17 -18.71
C GLN A 71 -3.76 -16.23 -18.63
N LYS A 72 -4.08 -17.43 -18.16
CA LYS A 72 -3.09 -18.53 -18.03
C LYS A 72 -2.47 -18.82 -19.39
N GLY A 73 -1.14 -18.97 -19.42
CA GLY A 73 -0.37 -19.27 -20.64
C GLY A 73 -0.12 -18.07 -21.55
N THR A 74 -0.43 -16.85 -21.08
CA THR A 74 -0.11 -15.61 -21.81
C THR A 74 0.91 -14.79 -21.03
N GLU A 75 1.62 -13.90 -21.74
CA GLU A 75 2.59 -12.96 -21.18
C GLU A 75 2.30 -11.56 -21.72
N HIS A 76 2.58 -10.53 -20.92
CA HIS A 76 2.51 -9.15 -21.41
C HIS A 76 3.62 -8.89 -22.43
N LEU A 77 3.31 -8.09 -23.46
CA LEU A 77 4.29 -7.71 -24.47
C LEU A 77 5.42 -6.84 -23.88
N PRO A 78 6.63 -6.85 -24.47
CA PRO A 78 7.69 -5.89 -24.14
C PRO A 78 7.17 -4.46 -24.20
N GLY A 79 7.56 -3.63 -23.22
CA GLY A 79 7.09 -2.24 -23.10
C GLY A 79 5.71 -2.07 -22.45
N CYS A 80 4.98 -3.14 -22.17
CA CYS A 80 3.76 -3.04 -21.38
C CYS A 80 4.09 -2.67 -19.92
N ARG A 81 3.38 -1.71 -19.32
CA ARG A 81 3.53 -1.36 -17.90
C ARG A 81 3.26 -2.51 -16.92
N TYR A 82 2.50 -3.51 -17.35
CA TYR A 82 2.19 -4.71 -16.57
C TYR A 82 3.16 -5.87 -16.84
N ASN A 83 4.17 -5.67 -17.69
CA ASN A 83 5.32 -6.57 -17.78
C ASN A 83 6.26 -6.31 -16.59
N ALA A 84 6.01 -6.99 -15.47
CA ALA A 84 6.74 -6.77 -14.22
C ALA A 84 8.27 -6.89 -14.35
N PRO A 85 8.81 -7.96 -14.96
CA PRO A 85 10.26 -8.09 -15.14
C PRO A 85 10.83 -6.97 -16.01
N GLY A 86 10.17 -6.63 -17.12
CA GLY A 86 10.61 -5.55 -18.01
C GLY A 86 10.56 -4.18 -17.33
N HIS A 87 9.52 -3.91 -16.54
CA HIS A 87 9.40 -2.66 -15.78
C HIS A 87 10.47 -2.57 -14.70
N LEU A 88 10.73 -3.65 -13.95
CA LEU A 88 11.82 -3.68 -12.97
C LEU A 88 13.17 -3.42 -13.65
N GLN A 89 13.48 -4.09 -14.75
CA GLN A 89 14.72 -3.86 -15.48
C GLN A 89 14.86 -2.41 -15.95
N ALA A 90 13.78 -1.80 -16.46
CA ALA A 90 13.78 -0.40 -16.86
C ALA A 90 14.04 0.54 -15.67
N LEU A 91 13.44 0.27 -14.50
CA LEU A 91 13.68 1.05 -13.27
C LEU A 91 15.13 0.95 -12.82
N LEU A 92 15.69 -0.27 -12.82
CA LEU A 92 17.10 -0.50 -12.46
C LEU A 92 18.06 0.19 -13.45
N ALA A 93 17.71 0.21 -14.74
CA ALA A 93 18.51 0.84 -15.79
C ALA A 93 18.40 2.36 -15.87
N SER A 94 17.33 2.97 -15.34
CA SER A 94 17.05 4.41 -15.46
C SER A 94 18.02 5.34 -14.71
N GLY A 95 19.12 4.80 -14.17
CA GLY A 95 20.21 5.59 -13.58
C GLY A 95 19.78 6.28 -12.28
N ALA A 96 19.14 5.52 -11.38
CA ALA A 96 18.88 6.02 -10.04
C ALA A 96 20.19 6.34 -9.32
N ASP A 97 20.15 7.29 -8.39
CA ASP A 97 21.30 7.70 -7.58
C ASP A 97 22.01 6.47 -6.97
N PRO A 98 23.32 6.26 -7.22
CA PRO A 98 24.07 5.11 -6.69
C PRO A 98 24.11 5.04 -5.15
N GLU A 99 23.93 6.15 -4.44
CA GLU A 99 23.79 6.14 -2.97
C GLU A 99 22.44 5.61 -2.50
N PHE A 100 21.44 5.58 -3.39
CA PHE A 100 20.10 5.06 -3.15
C PHE A 100 19.88 3.67 -3.76
N LEU A 101 20.34 3.44 -4.98
CA LEU A 101 20.23 2.18 -5.69
C LEU A 101 21.59 1.84 -6.31
N SER A 102 22.38 1.05 -5.62
CA SER A 102 23.68 0.61 -6.12
C SER A 102 23.57 -0.75 -6.79
N ALA A 103 24.10 -0.87 -8.00
CA ALA A 103 24.32 -2.18 -8.61
C ALA A 103 25.31 -3.00 -7.76
N VAL A 104 25.03 -4.29 -7.65
CA VAL A 104 25.86 -5.31 -7.02
C VAL A 104 26.18 -6.36 -8.10
N ASP A 105 27.21 -7.16 -7.87
CA ASP A 105 27.53 -8.28 -8.74
C ASP A 105 26.31 -9.21 -8.95
N ASP A 106 26.28 -9.89 -10.10
CA ASP A 106 25.21 -10.80 -10.55
C ASP A 106 23.87 -10.15 -10.95
N GLY A 107 23.86 -8.87 -11.33
CA GLY A 107 22.64 -8.19 -11.78
C GLY A 107 21.64 -7.86 -10.66
N ARG A 108 22.06 -8.01 -9.40
CA ARG A 108 21.31 -7.60 -8.22
C ARG A 108 21.60 -6.15 -7.89
N HIS A 109 20.67 -5.52 -7.19
CA HIS A 109 20.82 -4.14 -6.74
C HIS A 109 20.51 -4.03 -5.24
N GLU A 110 21.13 -3.04 -4.61
CA GLU A 110 20.95 -2.74 -3.21
C GLU A 110 20.20 -1.41 -3.07
N LEU A 111 19.02 -1.47 -2.45
CA LEU A 111 18.17 -0.31 -2.17
C LEU A 111 18.50 0.24 -0.78
N ARG A 112 19.20 1.37 -0.74
CA ARG A 112 19.71 2.02 0.47
C ARG A 112 18.73 3.07 0.96
N LEU A 113 17.95 2.73 1.97
CA LEU A 113 16.88 3.57 2.52
C LEU A 113 17.39 4.70 3.43
N LEU A 114 18.68 4.70 3.82
CA LEU A 114 19.23 5.67 4.78
C LEU A 114 19.16 7.11 4.25
N VAL A 115 19.44 7.32 2.96
CA VAL A 115 19.38 8.66 2.33
C VAL A 115 17.98 9.26 2.44
N LEU A 116 16.94 8.45 2.15
CA LEU A 116 15.55 8.87 2.29
C LEU A 116 15.17 9.06 3.76
N GLN A 117 15.57 8.16 4.66
CA GLN A 117 15.29 8.31 6.08
C GLN A 117 15.83 9.64 6.64
N GLN A 118 17.07 10.00 6.29
CA GLN A 118 17.67 11.26 6.70
C GLN A 118 16.95 12.47 6.10
N ALA A 119 16.59 12.41 4.82
CA ALA A 119 15.83 13.46 4.16
C ALA A 119 14.45 13.67 4.80
N LEU A 120 13.74 12.59 5.12
CA LEU A 120 12.45 12.63 5.81
C LEU A 120 12.56 13.24 7.22
N LYS A 121 13.62 12.88 7.98
CA LYS A 121 13.87 13.49 9.30
C LYS A 121 14.12 15.00 9.20
N ARG A 122 14.87 15.45 8.19
CA ARG A 122 15.10 16.89 7.94
C ARG A 122 13.83 17.61 7.49
N GLY A 123 13.02 16.97 6.64
CA GLY A 123 11.75 17.51 6.14
C GLY A 123 10.62 17.49 7.19
N SER A 124 10.81 16.85 8.34
CA SER A 124 9.82 16.81 9.42
C SER A 124 9.76 18.09 10.27
N ALA A 125 10.48 19.16 9.90
CA ALA A 125 10.48 20.44 10.58
C ALA A 125 9.17 21.25 10.30
N GLY A 126 8.08 20.86 10.96
CA GLY A 126 6.87 21.67 11.12
C GLY A 126 5.64 21.23 10.29
N PRO A 127 4.40 21.56 10.75
CA PRO A 127 3.14 21.09 10.16
C PRO A 127 2.73 21.77 8.84
N THR A 128 3.52 22.72 8.32
CA THR A 128 3.09 23.65 7.25
C THR A 128 3.96 23.67 5.99
N ALA A 129 5.12 22.99 5.96
CA ALA A 129 6.04 23.10 4.83
C ALA A 129 6.21 21.76 4.10
N VAL A 130 5.62 21.64 2.90
CA VAL A 130 6.19 20.76 1.87
C VAL A 130 7.50 21.43 1.47
N THR A 131 8.62 20.96 2.01
CA THR A 131 9.92 21.40 1.52
C THR A 131 10.04 20.88 0.09
N ALA A 132 10.38 21.75 -0.86
CA ALA A 132 10.78 21.29 -2.18
C ALA A 132 11.95 20.32 -1.96
N ALA A 133 11.76 19.06 -2.32
CA ALA A 133 12.85 18.10 -2.30
C ALA A 133 13.93 18.63 -3.25
N ASP A 134 15.20 18.55 -2.84
CA ASP A 134 16.31 18.61 -3.78
C ASP A 134 16.03 17.60 -4.91
N PRO A 135 16.25 17.95 -6.20
CA PRO A 135 16.08 17.06 -7.34
C PRO A 135 16.58 15.63 -7.11
N ARG A 136 17.68 15.48 -6.36
CA ARG A 136 18.23 14.18 -5.96
C ARG A 136 17.24 13.36 -5.13
N ILE A 137 16.69 13.94 -4.05
CA ILE A 137 15.74 13.26 -3.17
C ILE A 137 14.41 12.98 -3.90
N GLU A 138 13.97 13.90 -4.75
CA GLU A 138 12.79 13.70 -5.59
C GLU A 138 12.97 12.51 -6.54
N GLY A 139 14.16 12.36 -7.14
CA GLY A 139 14.53 11.19 -7.95
C GLY A 139 14.46 9.88 -7.16
N CYS A 140 15.03 9.84 -5.96
CA CYS A 140 14.98 8.66 -5.08
C CYS A 140 13.55 8.32 -4.63
N LEU A 141 12.74 9.32 -4.29
CA LEU A 141 11.33 9.13 -3.93
C LEU A 141 10.51 8.59 -5.10
N ARG A 142 10.76 9.08 -6.32
CA ARG A 142 10.12 8.57 -7.54
C ARG A 142 10.48 7.11 -7.77
N ALA A 143 11.77 6.77 -7.78
CA ALA A 143 12.22 5.40 -7.97
C ALA A 143 11.67 4.46 -6.88
N LEU A 144 11.63 4.90 -5.61
CA LEU A 144 11.00 4.12 -4.54
C LEU A 144 9.51 3.93 -4.76
N ALA A 145 8.78 4.98 -5.12
CA ALA A 145 7.34 4.91 -5.37
C ALA A 145 7.02 3.93 -6.51
N ASP A 146 7.80 3.94 -7.59
CA ASP A 146 7.63 3.03 -8.71
C ASP A 146 7.92 1.57 -8.31
N LEU A 147 9.00 1.33 -7.54
CA LEU A 147 9.31 0.01 -6.99
C LEU A 147 8.22 -0.51 -6.04
N LEU A 148 7.71 0.34 -5.16
CA LEU A 148 6.66 -0.05 -4.22
C LEU A 148 5.31 -0.26 -4.92
N THR A 149 5.02 0.49 -5.99
CA THR A 149 3.85 0.26 -6.83
C THR A 149 3.94 -1.08 -7.52
N LEU A 150 5.10 -1.38 -8.13
CA LEU A 150 5.36 -2.68 -8.72
C LEU A 150 5.21 -3.81 -7.68
N ARG A 151 5.72 -3.59 -6.47
CA ARG A 151 5.58 -4.54 -5.36
C ARG A 151 4.13 -4.77 -4.95
N ALA A 152 3.30 -3.72 -4.93
CA ALA A 152 1.88 -3.83 -4.60
C ALA A 152 1.09 -4.60 -5.67
N MET A 153 1.49 -4.45 -6.93
CA MET A 153 0.88 -5.10 -8.08
C MET A 153 1.31 -6.58 -8.21
N ASP A 154 2.50 -6.94 -7.73
CA ASP A 154 3.01 -8.31 -7.82
C ASP A 154 2.17 -9.28 -6.95
N GLU A 155 1.71 -10.39 -7.54
CA GLU A 155 1.05 -11.47 -6.80
C GLU A 155 2.01 -12.24 -5.89
N SER A 156 3.32 -12.15 -6.12
CA SER A 156 4.34 -12.83 -5.33
C SER A 156 5.57 -11.97 -5.07
N ASP A 157 6.05 -11.88 -3.82
CA ASP A 157 7.24 -11.10 -3.45
C ASP A 157 8.55 -11.52 -4.16
N ALA A 158 8.51 -12.60 -4.93
CA ALA A 158 9.68 -13.27 -5.50
C ALA A 158 10.46 -12.40 -6.49
N LEU A 159 9.78 -11.59 -7.32
CA LEU A 159 10.47 -10.83 -8.37
C LEU A 159 11.40 -9.78 -7.76
N LEU A 160 10.86 -8.92 -6.88
CA LEU A 160 11.65 -7.90 -6.22
C LEU A 160 12.68 -8.53 -5.28
N ALA A 161 12.32 -9.55 -4.50
CA ALA A 161 13.26 -10.18 -3.58
C ALA A 161 14.46 -10.85 -4.28
N ALA A 162 14.28 -11.33 -5.52
CA ALA A 162 15.37 -11.92 -6.31
C ALA A 162 16.39 -10.87 -6.80
N HIS A 163 15.95 -9.64 -7.05
CA HIS A 163 16.78 -8.60 -7.67
C HIS A 163 17.18 -7.47 -6.71
N LEU A 164 16.48 -7.29 -5.60
CA LEU A 164 16.64 -6.17 -4.68
C LEU A 164 16.89 -6.62 -3.24
N THR A 165 18.02 -6.18 -2.69
CA THR A 165 18.30 -6.25 -1.25
C THR A 165 18.04 -4.88 -0.61
N LEU A 166 17.17 -4.82 0.40
CA LEU A 166 16.93 -3.58 1.14
C LEU A 166 17.97 -3.40 2.25
N ARG A 167 18.47 -2.17 2.42
CA ARG A 167 19.35 -1.81 3.53
C ARG A 167 18.95 -0.50 4.19
N LEU A 168 18.99 -0.49 5.51
CA LEU A 168 18.86 0.69 6.34
C LEU A 168 20.18 0.91 7.10
N GLY A 169 21.02 1.80 6.56
CA GLY A 169 22.40 1.96 7.00
C GLY A 169 23.18 0.67 6.80
N LYS A 170 23.76 0.13 7.88
CA LYS A 170 24.54 -1.12 7.82
C LYS A 170 23.67 -2.38 7.89
N LYS A 171 22.38 -2.27 8.22
CA LYS A 171 21.50 -3.42 8.44
C LYS A 171 20.76 -3.79 7.16
N LYS A 172 20.74 -5.08 6.82
CA LYS A 172 19.80 -5.64 5.84
C LYS A 172 18.39 -5.63 6.43
N VAL A 173 17.41 -5.32 5.60
CA VAL A 173 15.99 -5.31 5.96
C VAL A 173 15.25 -6.26 5.03
N ASP A 174 14.40 -7.13 5.58
CA ASP A 174 13.57 -7.99 4.75
C ASP A 174 12.39 -7.20 4.19
N TRP A 175 11.90 -7.59 3.01
CA TRP A 175 10.70 -6.99 2.42
C TRP A 175 9.48 -7.12 3.34
N ALA A 176 9.32 -8.28 4.00
CA ALA A 176 8.26 -8.50 4.99
C ALA A 176 8.38 -7.55 6.19
N ASN A 177 9.58 -7.02 6.44
CA ASN A 177 9.92 -6.09 7.50
C ASN A 177 9.95 -4.63 7.02
N PHE A 178 9.50 -4.35 5.80
CA PHE A 178 9.49 -3.01 5.23
C PHE A 178 8.15 -2.67 4.59
N PHE A 179 7.55 -3.64 3.88
CA PHE A 179 6.28 -3.49 3.17
C PHE A 179 5.16 -4.27 3.87
N TYR A 180 4.09 -3.57 4.22
CA TYR A 180 2.95 -4.12 4.96
C TYR A 180 1.65 -3.90 4.20
N ALA A 181 0.95 -4.98 3.89
CA ALA A 181 -0.42 -4.93 3.38
C ALA A 181 -1.45 -4.99 4.52
N LEU A 182 -2.73 -4.84 4.18
CA LEU A 182 -3.85 -4.74 5.13
C LEU A 182 -3.83 -5.84 6.21
N ASP A 183 -3.47 -7.05 5.83
CA ASP A 183 -3.44 -8.23 6.69
C ASP A 183 -2.30 -8.24 7.72
N ARG A 184 -1.31 -7.36 7.56
CA ARG A 184 -0.12 -7.28 8.44
C ARG A 184 0.00 -5.93 9.15
N TYR A 185 -1.09 -5.18 9.24
CA TYR A 185 -1.10 -3.90 9.97
C TYR A 185 -0.85 -4.06 11.47
N ASP A 186 -1.21 -5.19 12.05
CA ASP A 186 -0.86 -5.57 13.42
C ASP A 186 0.65 -5.72 13.60
N GLU A 187 1.30 -6.48 12.73
CA GLU A 187 2.76 -6.66 12.75
C GLU A 187 3.48 -5.31 12.56
N ALA A 188 2.97 -4.43 11.69
CA ALA A 188 3.50 -3.09 11.51
C ALA A 188 3.38 -2.25 12.79
N TRP A 189 2.25 -2.36 13.50
CA TRP A 189 2.00 -1.66 14.75
C TRP A 189 2.89 -2.17 15.87
N GLU A 190 3.03 -3.48 16.03
CA GLU A 190 3.90 -4.11 17.03
C GLU A 190 5.37 -3.71 16.83
N ARG A 191 5.84 -3.72 15.58
CA ARG A 191 7.22 -3.33 15.24
C ARG A 191 7.55 -1.89 15.68
N LEU A 192 6.61 -0.97 15.50
CA LEU A 192 6.79 0.42 15.96
C LEU A 192 6.84 0.51 17.48
N GLY A 193 6.03 -0.28 18.19
CA GLY A 193 6.04 -0.31 19.66
C GLY A 193 7.35 -0.85 20.24
N ALA A 194 8.02 -1.77 19.52
CA ALA A 194 9.28 -2.36 19.94
C ALA A 194 10.52 -1.50 19.60
N SER A 195 10.42 -0.55 18.67
CA SER A 195 11.60 0.16 18.15
C SER A 195 11.35 1.61 17.80
N SER A 196 11.89 2.52 18.63
CA SER A 196 11.88 3.97 18.42
C SER A 196 10.49 4.61 18.30
N SER A 197 10.42 5.94 18.30
CA SER A 197 9.18 6.66 18.04
C SER A 197 8.78 6.65 16.55
N GLU A 198 9.75 6.46 15.65
CA GLU A 198 9.54 6.57 14.20
C GLU A 198 10.41 5.60 13.37
N LEU A 199 9.79 4.88 12.41
CA LEU A 199 10.48 3.92 11.54
C LEU A 199 10.13 4.11 10.06
N PRO A 200 11.11 3.98 9.13
CA PRO A 200 10.83 3.96 7.70
C PRO A 200 10.13 2.65 7.32
N MET A 201 8.88 2.74 6.89
CA MET A 201 8.09 1.61 6.40
C MET A 201 7.22 2.04 5.20
N ALA A 202 6.82 1.07 4.40
CA ALA A 202 5.85 1.21 3.33
C ALA A 202 4.59 0.41 3.66
N LEU A 203 3.42 1.05 3.55
CA LEU A 203 2.13 0.42 3.77
C LEU A 203 1.28 0.53 2.50
N LEU A 204 0.65 -0.58 2.12
CA LEU A 204 -0.39 -0.63 1.11
C LEU A 204 -1.75 -0.47 1.79
N GLY A 205 -2.62 0.40 1.28
CA GLY A 205 -3.94 0.61 1.85
C GLY A 205 -4.98 1.06 0.84
N THR A 206 -6.25 0.79 1.14
CA THR A 206 -7.38 1.27 0.36
C THR A 206 -7.98 2.49 1.02
N VAL A 207 -8.14 3.60 0.30
CA VAL A 207 -8.69 4.85 0.82
C VAL A 207 -10.14 4.63 1.25
N ARG A 208 -10.43 4.83 2.54
CA ARG A 208 -11.78 4.68 3.13
C ARG A 208 -12.47 6.02 3.32
N SER A 209 -11.74 7.03 3.79
CA SER A 209 -12.35 8.34 4.08
C SER A 209 -11.34 9.48 4.14
N HIS A 210 -11.84 10.70 3.92
CA HIS A 210 -11.15 11.95 4.19
C HIS A 210 -11.85 12.67 5.32
N ARG A 211 -11.13 12.99 6.40
CA ARG A 211 -11.65 13.74 7.55
C ARG A 211 -11.02 15.12 7.57
N SER A 212 -11.85 16.15 7.42
CA SER A 212 -11.44 17.54 7.60
C SER A 212 -11.07 17.81 9.07
N PRO A 213 -10.15 18.76 9.33
CA PRO A 213 -9.91 19.24 10.69
C PRO A 213 -11.19 19.80 11.30
N GLN A 214 -11.36 19.63 12.61
CA GLN A 214 -12.44 20.29 13.35
C GLN A 214 -12.09 21.78 13.54
N PRO A 215 -13.09 22.68 13.68
CA PRO A 215 -12.85 24.12 13.81
C PRO A 215 -11.94 24.53 14.98
N ALA A 216 -11.80 23.67 16.00
CA ALA A 216 -10.96 23.88 17.17
C ALA A 216 -9.63 23.08 17.13
N ASP A 217 -9.30 22.41 16.02
CA ASP A 217 -8.05 21.65 15.89
C ASP A 217 -6.89 22.63 15.61
N PRO A 218 -5.96 22.83 16.58
CA PRO A 218 -4.88 23.81 16.45
C PRO A 218 -3.88 23.49 15.33
N HIS A 219 -3.96 22.31 14.71
CA HIS A 219 -3.08 21.91 13.63
C HIS A 219 -3.72 21.97 12.23
N GLY A 220 -5.05 22.13 12.11
CA GLY A 220 -5.73 22.31 10.83
C GLY A 220 -5.48 21.19 9.80
N VAL A 221 -5.18 19.96 10.25
CA VAL A 221 -4.73 18.87 9.38
C VAL A 221 -5.91 18.08 8.83
N THR A 222 -5.92 17.82 7.52
CA THR A 222 -6.82 16.84 6.91
C THR A 222 -6.23 15.45 7.03
N TYR A 223 -7.07 14.47 7.32
CA TYR A 223 -6.67 13.07 7.43
C TYR A 223 -7.26 12.23 6.30
N LEU A 224 -6.41 11.51 5.59
CA LEU A 224 -6.79 10.38 4.75
C LEU A 224 -6.70 9.11 5.59
N ASN A 225 -7.78 8.33 5.67
CA ASN A 225 -7.81 7.07 6.42
C ASN A 225 -8.00 5.89 5.47
N CYS A 226 -7.22 4.84 5.67
CA CYS A 226 -7.37 3.61 4.93
C CYS A 226 -8.41 2.67 5.57
N ALA A 227 -8.81 1.64 4.83
CA ALA A 227 -9.59 0.53 5.36
C ALA A 227 -8.83 -0.14 6.52
N PRO A 228 -9.48 -0.42 7.66
CA PRO A 228 -8.82 -1.00 8.82
C PRO A 228 -8.64 -2.52 8.69
N LYS A 229 -7.60 -3.06 9.33
CA LYS A 229 -7.54 -4.50 9.62
C LYS A 229 -8.45 -4.79 10.80
N TYR A 230 -9.35 -5.76 10.65
CA TYR A 230 -10.17 -6.29 11.73
C TYR A 230 -9.48 -7.53 12.31
N GLN A 231 -9.12 -7.48 13.59
CA GLN A 231 -8.50 -8.61 14.28
C GLN A 231 -9.53 -9.35 15.13
N GLN A 232 -9.67 -10.64 14.87
CA GLN A 232 -10.37 -11.55 15.76
C GLN A 232 -9.41 -11.95 16.88
N THR A 233 -9.73 -11.60 18.11
CA THR A 233 -8.89 -11.88 19.29
C THR A 233 -9.29 -13.15 20.03
N GLY A 234 -10.37 -13.82 19.62
CA GLY A 234 -10.98 -14.95 20.34
C GLY A 234 -11.63 -14.56 21.67
N VAL A 235 -11.46 -13.30 22.13
CA VAL A 235 -12.08 -12.77 23.33
C VAL A 235 -13.50 -12.31 22.98
N VAL A 236 -14.47 -12.94 23.64
CA VAL A 236 -15.88 -12.59 23.51
C VAL A 236 -16.07 -11.11 23.85
N ASP A 237 -16.87 -10.41 23.04
CA ASP A 237 -17.17 -8.97 23.19
C ASP A 237 -15.97 -8.01 23.09
N ARG A 238 -14.81 -8.47 22.60
CA ARG A 238 -13.69 -7.60 22.27
C ARG A 238 -13.43 -7.58 20.77
N ARG A 239 -13.15 -6.40 20.23
CA ARG A 239 -12.78 -6.20 18.83
C ARG A 239 -11.56 -5.31 18.73
N ASP A 240 -10.52 -5.79 18.06
CA ASP A 240 -9.29 -5.04 17.87
C ASP A 240 -9.21 -4.63 16.40
N PHE A 241 -8.86 -3.36 16.16
CA PHE A 241 -8.78 -2.78 14.82
C PHE A 241 -7.43 -2.10 14.67
N PHE A 242 -6.81 -2.24 13.50
CA PHE A 242 -5.60 -1.50 13.15
C PHE A 242 -5.94 -0.51 12.04
N GLU A 243 -5.79 0.77 12.35
CA GLU A 243 -6.11 1.89 11.46
C GLU A 243 -4.84 2.56 10.95
N VAL A 244 -4.82 2.84 9.65
CA VAL A 244 -3.76 3.61 8.98
C VAL A 244 -4.30 4.97 8.58
N SER A 245 -3.61 6.02 9.02
CA SER A 245 -3.99 7.41 8.77
C SER A 245 -2.81 8.23 8.28
N VAL A 246 -3.03 9.02 7.23
CA VAL A 246 -2.09 10.02 6.71
C VAL A 246 -2.64 11.41 7.01
N GLY A 247 -1.89 12.21 7.75
CA GLY A 247 -2.28 13.60 8.07
C GLY A 247 -1.43 14.60 7.29
N HIS A 248 -2.08 15.55 6.59
CA HIS A 248 -1.41 16.66 5.90
C HIS A 248 -2.27 17.93 5.85
N ALA A 249 -1.62 19.11 5.81
CA ALA A 249 -2.31 20.41 5.78
C ALA A 249 -3.00 20.68 4.41
N ASP A 250 -2.37 20.24 3.32
CA ASP A 250 -2.95 20.31 1.97
C ASP A 250 -4.09 19.29 1.80
N ALA A 251 -5.30 19.75 2.09
CA ALA A 251 -6.52 18.96 1.95
C ALA A 251 -6.83 18.58 0.50
N ALA A 252 -6.52 19.45 -0.47
CA ALA A 252 -6.80 19.21 -1.87
C ALA A 252 -5.92 18.08 -2.40
N TRP A 253 -4.64 18.08 -2.03
CA TRP A 253 -3.74 16.98 -2.36
C TRP A 253 -4.20 15.65 -1.75
N LEU A 254 -4.57 15.60 -0.47
CA LEU A 254 -5.08 14.35 0.11
C LEU A 254 -6.36 13.86 -0.58
N ARG A 255 -7.28 14.77 -0.91
CA ARG A 255 -8.53 14.43 -1.62
C ARG A 255 -8.32 14.02 -3.08
N SER A 256 -7.13 14.22 -3.65
CA SER A 256 -6.79 13.73 -4.99
C SER A 256 -6.72 12.20 -5.06
N TYR A 257 -6.61 11.52 -3.92
CA TYR A 257 -6.72 10.07 -3.81
C TYR A 257 -8.19 9.67 -3.58
N PRO A 258 -8.91 9.11 -4.56
CA PRO A 258 -10.35 8.90 -4.43
C PRO A 258 -10.68 7.75 -3.48
N LEU A 259 -11.91 7.76 -2.93
CA LEU A 259 -12.40 6.65 -2.11
C LEU A 259 -12.37 5.32 -2.88
N GLY A 260 -11.93 4.26 -2.22
CA GLY A 260 -11.74 2.94 -2.83
C GLY A 260 -10.47 2.81 -3.66
N ALA A 261 -9.68 3.88 -3.86
CA ALA A 261 -8.37 3.77 -4.49
C ALA A 261 -7.40 2.99 -3.61
N GLU A 262 -6.54 2.21 -4.24
CA GLU A 262 -5.41 1.58 -3.58
C GLU A 262 -4.21 2.50 -3.69
N ILE A 263 -3.55 2.74 -2.55
CA ILE A 263 -2.39 3.62 -2.45
C ILE A 263 -1.26 2.91 -1.72
N VAL A 264 -0.05 3.17 -2.17
CA VAL A 264 1.17 2.89 -1.43
C VAL A 264 1.59 4.16 -0.69
N MET A 265 1.96 3.99 0.57
CA MET A 265 2.39 5.06 1.46
C MET A 265 3.74 4.70 2.06
N PHE A 266 4.78 5.51 1.84
CA PHE A 266 6.10 5.33 2.44
C PHE A 266 6.49 6.53 3.30
N GLY A 267 7.09 6.27 4.46
CA GLY A 267 7.68 7.34 5.25
C GLY A 267 8.04 6.89 6.66
N LEU A 268 8.24 7.88 7.53
CA LEU A 268 8.46 7.67 8.96
C LEU A 268 7.12 7.49 9.66
N TRP A 269 6.80 6.24 9.98
CA TRP A 269 5.57 5.87 10.66
C TRP A 269 5.76 5.92 12.17
N ARG A 270 4.66 6.20 12.88
CA ARG A 270 4.59 6.19 14.35
C ARG A 270 3.30 5.56 14.83
N GLN A 271 3.31 5.09 16.07
CA GLN A 271 2.08 4.72 16.75
C GLN A 271 1.28 5.98 17.11
N GLY A 272 0.05 6.05 16.63
CA GLY A 272 -0.94 6.97 17.18
C GLY A 272 -1.44 6.46 18.52
N ARG A 273 -2.06 7.36 19.31
CA ARG A 273 -2.71 6.95 20.56
C ARG A 273 -3.82 5.94 20.26
N SER A 274 -3.70 4.75 20.85
CA SER A 274 -4.79 3.78 20.82
C SER A 274 -6.01 4.35 21.53
N SER A 275 -7.20 4.00 21.03
CA SER A 275 -8.47 4.42 21.63
C SER A 275 -9.32 3.22 21.95
N THR A 276 -9.95 3.23 23.13
CA THR A 276 -10.90 2.21 23.56
C THR A 276 -12.29 2.82 23.59
N ALA A 277 -13.25 2.16 22.97
CA ALA A 277 -14.66 2.53 23.00
C ALA A 277 -15.49 1.33 23.44
N SER A 278 -16.45 1.58 24.34
CA SER A 278 -17.33 0.54 24.86
C SER A 278 -18.77 0.87 24.51
N ARG A 279 -19.54 -0.12 24.09
CA ARG A 279 -20.97 0.02 23.79
C ARG A 279 -21.76 -1.20 24.28
N PRO A 280 -23.04 -1.04 24.66
CA PRO A 280 -23.90 -2.19 24.99
C PRO A 280 -23.94 -3.21 23.85
N HIS A 281 -24.01 -4.50 24.19
CA HIS A 281 -24.16 -5.56 23.21
C HIS A 281 -25.56 -5.46 22.57
N PRO A 282 -25.68 -5.53 21.23
CA PRO A 282 -26.92 -5.22 20.53
C PRO A 282 -28.08 -6.17 20.86
N THR A 283 -27.78 -7.39 21.29
CA THR A 283 -28.80 -8.41 21.63
C THR A 283 -28.82 -8.77 23.12
N ASP A 284 -27.91 -8.24 23.93
CA ASP A 284 -27.86 -8.50 25.38
C ASP A 284 -27.39 -7.24 26.11
N PRO A 285 -28.29 -6.38 26.59
CA PRO A 285 -27.91 -5.12 27.21
C PRO A 285 -27.11 -5.28 28.51
N ARG A 286 -26.99 -6.50 29.06
CA ARG A 286 -26.12 -6.80 30.22
C ARG A 286 -24.65 -6.99 29.83
N ARG A 287 -24.37 -7.14 28.54
CA ARG A 287 -23.02 -7.31 27.98
C ARG A 287 -22.55 -6.03 27.32
N THR A 288 -21.23 -5.83 27.29
CA THR A 288 -20.59 -4.65 26.71
C THR A 288 -19.56 -5.08 25.69
N ILE A 289 -19.69 -4.59 24.46
CA ILE A 289 -18.67 -4.76 23.42
C ILE A 289 -17.61 -3.68 23.58
N THR A 290 -16.38 -4.10 23.80
CA THR A 290 -15.19 -3.25 23.84
C THR A 290 -14.48 -3.28 22.49
N SER A 291 -14.24 -2.10 21.93
CA SER A 291 -13.53 -1.90 20.67
C SER A 291 -12.21 -1.18 20.97
N VAL A 292 -11.08 -1.78 20.61
CA VAL A 292 -9.75 -1.20 20.76
C VAL A 292 -9.18 -0.89 19.40
N THR A 293 -8.87 0.38 19.14
CA THR A 293 -8.31 0.83 17.87
C THR A 293 -6.84 1.19 18.06
N HIS A 294 -5.97 0.42 17.42
CA HIS A 294 -4.53 0.65 17.29
C HIS A 294 -4.28 1.50 16.06
N LYS A 295 -3.47 2.57 16.19
CA LYS A 295 -3.30 3.56 15.12
C LYS A 295 -1.87 3.59 14.60
N LEU A 296 -1.74 3.59 13.28
CA LEU A 296 -0.53 3.83 12.51
C LEU A 296 -0.68 5.19 11.82
N ALA A 297 0.20 6.13 12.13
CA ALA A 297 0.10 7.49 11.62
C ALA A 297 1.34 7.85 10.78
N LEU A 298 1.10 8.43 9.61
CA LEU A 298 2.12 9.05 8.77
C LEU A 298 1.84 10.55 8.64
N ARG A 299 2.90 11.36 8.74
CA ARG A 299 2.90 12.75 8.28
C ARG A 299 3.96 12.87 7.18
N PRO A 300 3.54 12.91 5.91
CA PRO A 300 4.48 13.00 4.81
C PRO A 300 5.09 14.40 4.74
N SER A 301 6.38 14.47 4.46
CA SER A 301 7.11 15.69 4.12
C SER A 301 7.06 16.01 2.63
N PHE A 302 6.84 14.98 1.79
CA PHE A 302 6.83 15.09 0.33
C PHE A 302 5.60 14.41 -0.26
N ARG A 303 5.04 14.98 -1.34
CA ARG A 303 3.85 14.41 -2.00
C ARG A 303 4.09 13.00 -2.57
N ARG A 304 5.31 12.72 -3.05
CA ARG A 304 5.72 11.40 -3.58
C ARG A 304 5.75 10.27 -2.56
N GLN A 305 5.58 10.56 -1.27
CA GLN A 305 5.44 9.54 -0.23
C GLN A 305 4.12 8.77 -0.33
N LEU A 306 3.15 9.31 -1.08
CA LEU A 306 1.90 8.63 -1.41
C LEU A 306 1.85 8.48 -2.93
N THR A 307 1.39 7.33 -3.40
CA THR A 307 1.18 7.09 -4.83
C THR A 307 0.00 6.13 -5.04
N LEU A 308 -0.73 6.31 -6.14
CA LEU A 308 -1.79 5.40 -6.56
C LEU A 308 -1.20 4.11 -7.15
N VAL A 309 -1.87 2.99 -6.89
CA VAL A 309 -1.57 1.70 -7.53
C VAL A 309 -2.51 1.52 -8.74
N GLU A 310 -1.99 1.65 -9.97
CA GLU A 310 -2.76 1.60 -11.23
C GLU A 310 -2.16 0.73 -12.35
#